data_AF-A0AA35XFC6-F1
#
_entry.id   AF-A0AA35XFC6-F1
#
_cell.length_a   1.000
_cell.length_b   1.000
_cell.length_c   1.000
_cell.angle_alpha   90.00
_cell.angle_beta   90.00
_cell.angle_gamma   90.00
#
_symmetry.space_group_name_H-M   'P 1'
#
loop_
_entity.id
_entity.type
_entity.pdbx_description
1 polymer ?
#
loop_
_entity_poly.entity_id
_entity_poly.type
_entity_poly.pdbx_seq_one_letter_code
_entity_poly.pdbx_strand_id
1 'polypeptide(L)'
;MVSYSAVQNFTRNVHTAHGLIGLGEEESFLDSYNDVIDQYNMIAEADEDEDEGVCAVVRIRIEQEIALTRDSFLARLEIENMEATELRRIQMAFLITDVGSGAVSTQLFVIGNETLTGTLRDGDGGWILASSESGAAEWLIVPLSEAAPTENRNYDIGGSFSYVSSGENITIPLLPTRITVAPDPHSSSTTFGRSL
;
A
#
# COMPACT_ATOMS: atom_id res chain seq x y z
N MET A 1 20.17 11.58 -4.77
CA MET A 1 19.22 10.43 -4.90
C MET A 1 19.44 9.38 -3.80
N VAL A 2 18.42 9.10 -2.97
CA VAL A 2 18.48 8.08 -1.90
C VAL A 2 18.19 6.68 -2.46
N SER A 3 19.18 5.77 -2.41
CA SER A 3 18.99 4.40 -2.92
C SER A 3 17.97 3.58 -2.10
N TYR A 4 17.22 2.69 -2.76
CA TYR A 4 16.31 1.75 -2.09
C TYR A 4 17.02 0.90 -1.02
N SER A 5 18.27 0.51 -1.26
CA SER A 5 19.12 -0.17 -0.28
C SER A 5 19.38 0.68 0.96
N ALA A 6 19.54 2.00 0.82
CA ALA A 6 19.72 2.90 1.95
C ALA A 6 18.47 2.94 2.84
N VAL A 7 17.28 3.00 2.23
CA VAL A 7 15.99 2.97 2.95
C VAL A 7 15.79 1.63 3.67
N GLN A 8 16.05 0.50 3.00
CA GLN A 8 15.96 -0.84 3.61
C GLN A 8 16.91 -1.02 4.80
N ASN A 9 18.12 -0.47 4.68
CA ASN A 9 19.08 -0.50 5.79
C ASN A 9 18.58 0.34 6.97
N PHE A 10 18.01 1.52 6.71
CA PHE A 10 17.47 2.39 7.74
C PHE A 10 16.33 1.74 8.50
N THR A 11 15.37 1.13 7.80
CA THR A 11 14.27 0.39 8.43
C THR A 11 14.77 -0.75 9.31
N ARG A 12 15.82 -1.46 8.88
CA ARG A 12 16.42 -2.54 9.68
C ARG A 12 17.09 -2.02 10.93
N ASN A 13 17.85 -0.93 10.83
CA ASN A 13 18.57 -0.34 11.95
C ASN A 13 17.60 0.23 13.01
N VAL A 14 16.51 0.86 12.57
CA VAL A 14 15.42 1.30 13.47
C VAL A 14 14.77 0.11 14.18
N HIS A 15 14.52 -0.99 13.46
CA HIS A 15 13.95 -2.21 14.06
C HIS A 15 14.89 -2.81 15.12
N THR A 16 16.19 -2.88 14.84
CA THR A 16 17.22 -3.33 15.79
C THR A 16 17.25 -2.44 17.04
N ALA A 17 17.31 -1.11 16.86
CA ALA A 17 17.32 -0.16 17.97
C ALA A 17 16.05 -0.28 18.84
N HIS A 18 14.89 -0.45 18.21
CA HIS A 18 13.62 -0.66 18.91
C HIS A 18 13.60 -1.97 19.70
N GLY A 19 14.22 -3.03 19.18
CA GLY A 19 14.34 -4.33 19.85
C GLY A 19 15.17 -4.30 21.14
N LEU A 20 16.06 -3.30 21.30
CA LEU A 20 16.91 -3.13 22.47
C LEU A 20 16.22 -2.36 23.61
N ILE A 21 15.06 -1.75 23.36
CA ILE A 21 14.31 -0.99 24.37
C ILE A 21 13.85 -1.92 25.49
N GLY A 22 14.30 -1.65 26.72
CA GLY A 22 13.89 -2.37 27.93
C GLY A 22 14.75 -3.60 28.28
N LEU A 23 15.83 -3.87 27.54
CA LEU A 23 16.74 -5.01 27.81
C LEU A 23 17.88 -4.70 28.78
N GLY A 24 18.03 -3.45 29.24
CA GLY A 24 19.08 -3.05 30.19
C GLY A 24 20.48 -2.96 29.59
N GLU A 25 20.61 -3.04 28.27
CA GLU A 25 21.87 -2.94 27.51
C GLU A 25 22.07 -1.52 26.98
N GLU A 26 22.25 -0.55 27.89
CA GLU A 26 22.27 0.89 27.56
C GLU A 26 23.33 1.28 26.52
N GLU A 27 24.54 0.71 26.58
CA GLU A 27 25.57 1.00 25.57
C GLU A 27 25.18 0.47 24.17
N SER A 28 24.62 -0.74 24.09
CA SER A 28 24.18 -1.30 22.82
C SER A 28 23.00 -0.53 22.23
N PHE A 29 22.12 -0.02 23.09
CA PHE A 29 21.01 0.83 22.67
C PHE A 29 21.52 2.17 22.12
N LEU A 30 22.46 2.83 22.82
CA LEU A 30 23.03 4.10 22.38
C LEU A 30 23.82 3.97 21.08
N ASP A 31 24.57 2.88 20.91
CA ASP A 31 25.29 2.57 19.67
C ASP A 31 24.32 2.38 18.50
N SER A 32 23.29 1.55 18.68
CA SER A 32 22.27 1.32 17.65
C SER A 32 21.43 2.57 17.35
N TYR A 33 21.21 3.45 18.32
CA TYR A 33 20.50 4.71 18.13
C TYR A 33 21.36 5.72 17.36
N ASN A 34 22.66 5.80 17.65
CA ASN A 34 23.58 6.65 16.90
C ASN A 34 23.75 6.17 15.46
N ASP A 35 23.81 4.86 15.21
CA ASP A 35 23.85 4.30 13.84
C ASP A 35 22.60 4.69 13.02
N VAL A 36 21.43 4.72 13.67
CA VAL A 36 20.19 5.23 13.05
C VAL A 36 20.29 6.72 12.71
N ILE A 37 20.86 7.53 13.59
CA ILE A 37 21.04 8.98 13.37
C ILE A 37 22.07 9.24 12.26
N ASP A 38 23.20 8.56 12.28
CA ASP A 38 24.25 8.72 11.28
C ASP A 38 23.74 8.33 9.90
N GLN A 39 23.00 7.21 9.82
CA GLN A 39 22.36 6.81 8.58
C GLN A 39 21.28 7.79 8.12
N TYR A 40 20.49 8.36 9.03
CA TYR A 40 19.52 9.40 8.70
C TYR A 40 20.21 10.65 8.13
N ASN A 41 21.30 11.11 8.75
CA ASN A 41 22.06 12.27 8.28
C ASN A 41 22.71 11.98 6.91
N MET A 42 23.25 10.78 6.68
CA MET A 42 23.77 10.38 5.37
C MET A 42 22.69 10.36 4.28
N ILE A 43 21.47 9.94 4.62
CA ILE A 43 20.32 9.98 3.71
C ILE A 43 19.91 11.43 3.43
N ALA A 44 19.85 12.27 4.45
CA ALA A 44 19.47 13.69 4.32
C ALA A 44 20.51 14.50 3.53
N GLU A 45 21.80 14.24 3.71
CA GLU A 45 22.88 14.89 2.97
C GLU A 45 22.97 14.39 1.51
N ALA A 46 22.62 13.12 1.24
CA ALA A 46 22.54 12.57 -0.12
C ALA A 46 21.32 13.07 -0.94
N ASP A 47 20.43 13.84 -0.30
CA ASP A 47 19.26 14.49 -0.90
C ASP A 47 19.55 15.95 -1.31
N GLU A 48 20.72 16.52 -0.95
CA GLU A 48 21.11 17.90 -1.32
C GLU A 48 21.77 17.99 -2.71
N ASP A 49 22.13 16.86 -3.33
CA ASP A 49 22.67 16.79 -4.70
C ASP A 49 21.64 16.18 -5.68
N GLU A 50 21.06 17.08 -6.48
CA GLU A 50 20.26 16.91 -7.72
C GLU A 50 18.95 16.07 -7.65
N ASP A 51 17.84 16.80 -7.78
CA ASP A 51 16.48 16.47 -8.25
C ASP A 51 16.25 15.09 -8.94
N GLU A 52 16.37 13.99 -8.21
CA GLU A 52 15.75 12.68 -8.56
C GLU A 52 15.00 12.09 -7.37
N GLY A 53 14.30 12.96 -6.63
CA GLY A 53 13.38 12.58 -5.56
C GLY A 53 11.99 12.34 -6.13
N VAL A 54 11.43 11.14 -5.90
CA VAL A 54 10.01 10.73 -6.09
C VAL A 54 9.07 11.88 -6.52
N CYS A 55 8.92 12.12 -7.82
CA CYS A 55 8.14 13.23 -8.38
C CYS A 55 6.66 12.91 -8.61
N ALA A 56 6.24 11.66 -8.41
CA ALA A 56 4.85 11.26 -8.51
C ALA A 56 4.25 11.11 -7.11
N VAL A 57 3.25 11.92 -6.78
CA VAL A 57 2.49 11.77 -5.54
C VAL A 57 1.36 10.81 -5.80
N VAL A 58 1.35 9.69 -5.07
CA VAL A 58 0.37 8.62 -5.25
C VAL A 58 -0.32 8.32 -3.94
N ARG A 59 -1.66 8.25 -3.98
CA ARG A 59 -2.47 7.98 -2.79
C ARG A 59 -3.57 7.00 -3.12
N ILE A 60 -3.68 5.94 -2.32
CA ILE A 60 -4.87 5.09 -2.34
C ILE A 60 -5.89 5.66 -1.34
N ARG A 61 -7.16 5.65 -1.73
CA ARG A 61 -8.30 6.03 -0.90
C ARG A 61 -9.36 4.95 -0.99
N ILE A 62 -9.94 4.63 0.16
CA ILE A 62 -11.14 3.81 0.27
C ILE A 62 -12.24 4.72 0.79
N GLU A 63 -13.39 4.76 0.11
CA GLU A 63 -14.49 5.67 0.50
C GLU A 63 -15.22 5.23 1.77
N GLN A 64 -15.08 3.95 2.13
CA GLN A 64 -15.83 3.29 3.19
C GLN A 64 -14.89 2.77 4.27
N GLU A 65 -15.26 2.92 5.54
CA GLU A 65 -14.50 2.33 6.66
C GLU A 65 -14.89 0.86 6.93
N ILE A 66 -16.06 0.44 6.45
CA ILE A 66 -16.61 -0.91 6.63
C ILE A 66 -17.25 -1.43 5.35
N ALA A 67 -17.02 -2.70 5.04
CA ALA A 67 -17.67 -3.45 3.97
C ALA A 67 -18.25 -4.75 4.50
N LEU A 68 -19.33 -5.24 3.89
CA LEU A 68 -19.86 -6.58 4.16
C LEU A 68 -19.21 -7.60 3.23
N THR A 69 -19.05 -8.84 3.68
CA THR A 69 -18.68 -9.94 2.77
C THR A 69 -19.67 -9.99 1.60
N ARG A 70 -19.17 -10.22 0.39
CA ARG A 70 -19.91 -10.26 -0.89
C ARG A 70 -20.48 -8.92 -1.36
N ASP A 71 -20.31 -7.84 -0.60
CA ASP A 71 -20.66 -6.50 -1.03
C ASP A 71 -19.41 -5.73 -1.48
N SER A 72 -19.51 -5.04 -2.61
CA SER A 72 -18.36 -4.35 -3.18
C SER A 72 -18.13 -3.00 -2.49
N PHE A 73 -16.87 -2.67 -2.23
CA PHE A 73 -16.46 -1.30 -1.89
C PHE A 73 -15.55 -0.71 -2.96
N LEU A 74 -15.51 0.63 -3.03
CA LEU A 74 -14.70 1.35 -4.01
C LEU A 74 -13.30 1.62 -3.44
N ALA A 75 -12.28 1.21 -4.19
CA ALA A 75 -10.91 1.64 -4.01
C ALA A 75 -10.53 2.60 -5.14
N ARG A 76 -9.94 3.74 -4.79
CA ARG A 76 -9.52 4.80 -5.72
C ARG A 76 -8.04 5.08 -5.55
N LEU A 77 -7.26 4.92 -6.61
CA LEU A 77 -5.88 5.40 -6.68
C LEU A 77 -5.88 6.78 -7.33
N GLU A 78 -5.34 7.78 -6.64
CA GLU A 78 -5.09 9.12 -7.17
C GLU A 78 -3.60 9.27 -7.46
N ILE A 79 -3.30 9.78 -8.66
CA ILE A 79 -1.94 10.00 -9.15
C ILE A 79 -1.83 11.46 -9.59
N GLU A 80 -0.83 12.15 -9.07
CA GLU A 80 -0.42 13.47 -9.52
C GLU A 80 1.00 13.37 -10.09
N ASN A 81 1.14 13.64 -11.39
CA ASN A 81 2.43 13.66 -12.04
C ASN A 81 3.05 15.06 -11.93
N MET A 82 3.98 15.25 -10.99
CA MET A 82 4.70 16.51 -10.84
C MET A 82 6.00 16.56 -11.66
N GLU A 83 6.30 15.53 -12.46
CA GLU A 83 7.44 15.52 -13.37
C GLU A 83 7.24 16.48 -14.55
N ALA A 84 8.36 16.96 -15.10
CA ALA A 84 8.38 17.65 -16.40
C ALA A 84 8.16 16.69 -17.59
N THR A 85 8.14 15.38 -17.34
CA THR A 85 7.96 14.35 -18.37
C THR A 85 6.71 13.49 -18.12
N GLU A 86 6.28 12.76 -19.14
CA GLU A 86 5.15 11.83 -19.05
C GLU A 86 5.55 10.56 -18.30
N LEU A 87 4.72 10.11 -17.36
CA LEU A 87 4.83 8.79 -16.75
C LEU A 87 4.28 7.74 -17.71
N ARG A 88 5.06 6.67 -17.94
CA ARG A 88 4.66 5.56 -18.83
C ARG A 88 4.63 4.24 -18.09
N ARG A 89 3.95 3.24 -18.66
CA ARG A 89 3.86 1.87 -18.10
C ARG A 89 3.47 1.89 -16.63
N ILE A 90 2.54 2.78 -16.29
CA ILE A 90 2.01 2.88 -14.94
C ILE A 90 1.27 1.58 -14.63
N GLN A 91 1.57 0.98 -13.48
CA GLN A 91 1.00 -0.27 -13.02
C GLN A 91 0.73 -0.19 -11.52
N MET A 92 -0.33 -0.89 -11.09
CA MET A 92 -0.67 -1.08 -9.69
C MET A 92 -0.76 -2.57 -9.38
N ALA A 93 -0.16 -2.98 -8.27
CA ALA A 93 -0.31 -4.32 -7.71
C ALA A 93 -0.87 -4.20 -6.30
N PHE A 94 -2.06 -4.75 -6.06
CA PHE A 94 -2.67 -4.77 -4.73
C PHE A 94 -1.96 -5.75 -3.80
N LEU A 95 -1.83 -5.34 -2.55
CA LEU A 95 -1.44 -6.19 -1.43
C LEU A 95 -2.40 -5.91 -0.27
N ILE A 96 -3.20 -6.92 0.06
CA ILE A 96 -4.13 -6.87 1.18
C ILE A 96 -3.62 -7.78 2.30
N THR A 97 -3.48 -7.24 3.50
CA THR A 97 -3.01 -7.97 4.68
C THR A 97 -4.05 -7.95 5.80
N ASP A 98 -4.15 -9.06 6.53
CA ASP A 98 -4.94 -9.13 7.75
C ASP A 98 -4.21 -8.40 8.88
N VAL A 99 -4.87 -7.47 9.56
CA VAL A 99 -4.23 -6.61 10.57
C VAL A 99 -3.87 -7.37 11.84
N GLY A 100 -4.67 -8.37 12.22
CA GLY A 100 -4.46 -9.11 13.46
C GLY A 100 -3.28 -10.08 13.38
N SER A 101 -3.12 -10.72 12.23
CA SER A 101 -2.08 -11.73 11.98
C SER A 101 -0.89 -11.23 11.16
N GLY A 102 -1.03 -10.12 10.43
CA GLY A 102 -0.05 -9.63 9.47
C GLY A 102 0.00 -10.44 8.16
N ALA A 103 -0.86 -11.46 7.99
CA ALA A 103 -0.78 -12.39 6.87
C ALA A 103 -1.32 -11.78 5.57
N VAL A 104 -0.65 -12.08 4.45
CA VAL A 104 -1.15 -11.75 3.11
C VAL A 104 -2.45 -12.50 2.84
N SER A 105 -3.50 -11.72 2.56
CA SER A 105 -4.89 -12.18 2.45
C SER A 105 -5.58 -11.70 1.17
N THR A 106 -4.80 -11.28 0.16
CA THR A 106 -5.34 -10.74 -1.10
C THR A 106 -6.26 -11.73 -1.82
N GLN A 107 -5.99 -13.02 -1.69
CA GLN A 107 -6.82 -14.11 -2.20
C GLN A 107 -8.24 -14.17 -1.61
N LEU A 108 -8.50 -13.49 -0.49
CA LEU A 108 -9.84 -13.39 0.12
C LEU A 108 -10.68 -12.27 -0.50
N PHE A 109 -10.15 -11.58 -1.51
CA PHE A 109 -10.79 -10.45 -2.17
C PHE A 109 -10.79 -10.67 -3.68
N VAL A 110 -11.92 -10.41 -4.32
CA VAL A 110 -12.02 -10.30 -5.76
C VAL A 110 -11.83 -8.83 -6.12
N ILE A 111 -10.80 -8.55 -6.91
CA ILE A 111 -10.50 -7.19 -7.39
C ILE A 111 -11.03 -7.12 -8.83
N GLY A 112 -11.96 -6.21 -9.07
CA GLY A 112 -12.52 -5.97 -10.40
C GLY A 112 -11.51 -5.38 -11.38
N ASN A 113 -11.95 -5.11 -12.60
CA ASN A 113 -11.15 -4.33 -13.55
C ASN A 113 -11.12 -2.86 -13.12
N GLU A 114 -10.04 -2.16 -13.46
CA GLU A 114 -9.93 -0.73 -13.28
C GLU A 114 -10.90 0.04 -14.17
N THR A 115 -11.36 1.18 -13.66
CA THR A 115 -11.95 2.25 -14.45
C THR A 115 -11.05 3.47 -14.35
N LEU A 116 -10.53 3.94 -15.49
CA LEU A 116 -9.67 5.12 -15.55
C LEU A 116 -10.52 6.40 -15.60
N THR A 117 -10.11 7.41 -14.84
CA THR A 117 -10.75 8.72 -14.79
C THR A 117 -9.71 9.85 -14.82
N GLY A 118 -10.16 11.07 -15.10
CA GLY A 118 -9.27 12.22 -15.29
C GLY A 118 -8.49 12.12 -16.60
N THR A 119 -7.18 12.39 -16.56
CA THR A 119 -6.32 12.34 -17.74
C THR A 119 -5.45 11.07 -17.83
N LEU A 120 -5.59 10.15 -16.88
CA LEU A 120 -5.00 8.81 -16.94
C LEU A 120 -5.62 8.01 -18.08
N ARG A 121 -4.79 7.38 -18.91
CA ARG A 121 -5.24 6.65 -20.11
C ARG A 121 -4.49 5.35 -20.27
N ASP A 122 -5.11 4.40 -20.95
CA ASP A 122 -4.42 3.20 -21.40
C ASP A 122 -3.28 3.54 -22.37
N GLY A 123 -2.16 2.84 -22.21
CA GLY A 123 -0.99 2.92 -23.08
C GLY A 123 -0.40 1.53 -23.32
N ASP A 124 0.79 1.51 -23.93
CA ASP A 124 1.48 0.25 -24.21
C ASP A 124 2.14 -0.31 -22.93
N GLY A 125 1.60 -1.43 -22.42
CA GLY A 125 2.13 -2.14 -21.26
C GLY A 125 1.75 -1.56 -19.90
N GLY A 126 0.79 -0.64 -19.83
CA GLY A 126 0.28 -0.02 -18.62
C GLY A 126 -0.40 1.32 -18.94
N TRP A 127 -0.70 2.12 -17.92
CA TRP A 127 -1.29 3.44 -18.16
C TRP A 127 -0.23 4.50 -18.45
N ILE A 128 -0.70 5.62 -18.97
CA ILE A 128 0.10 6.82 -19.24
C ILE A 128 -0.54 8.03 -18.55
N LEU A 129 0.30 8.92 -18.03
CA LEU A 129 -0.11 10.19 -17.44
C LEU A 129 0.87 11.27 -17.90
N ALA A 130 0.35 12.29 -18.60
CA ALA A 130 1.18 13.38 -19.12
C ALA A 130 1.83 14.18 -17.98
N SER A 131 2.85 14.98 -18.32
CA SER A 131 3.50 15.89 -17.37
C SER A 131 2.48 16.87 -16.77
N SER A 132 2.63 17.18 -15.48
CA SER A 132 1.82 18.18 -14.77
C SER A 132 0.31 17.91 -14.79
N GLU A 133 -0.07 16.64 -14.86
CA GLU A 133 -1.46 16.19 -14.96
C GLU A 133 -1.84 15.27 -13.79
N SER A 134 -3.13 15.18 -13.53
CA SER A 134 -3.69 14.31 -12.50
C SER A 134 -4.68 13.31 -13.07
N GLY A 135 -4.61 12.10 -12.55
CA GLY A 135 -5.45 10.99 -12.98
C GLY A 135 -5.86 10.10 -11.82
N ALA A 136 -6.87 9.28 -12.05
CA ALA A 136 -7.27 8.29 -11.07
C ALA A 136 -7.70 6.98 -11.72
N ALA A 137 -7.53 5.90 -10.98
CA ALA A 137 -8.02 4.57 -11.33
C ALA A 137 -8.89 4.05 -10.18
N GLU A 138 -10.01 3.43 -10.52
CA GLU A 138 -11.01 2.98 -9.56
C GLU A 138 -11.28 1.48 -9.72
N TRP A 139 -11.41 0.77 -8.61
CA TRP A 139 -11.72 -0.65 -8.56
C TRP A 139 -12.89 -0.91 -7.61
N LEU A 140 -13.79 -1.79 -8.03
CA LEU A 140 -14.70 -2.46 -7.12
C LEU A 140 -14.00 -3.69 -6.53
N ILE A 141 -13.88 -3.71 -5.20
CA ILE A 141 -13.27 -4.83 -4.47
C ILE A 141 -14.37 -5.53 -3.68
N VAL A 142 -14.46 -6.85 -3.84
CA VAL A 142 -15.46 -7.69 -3.16
C VAL A 142 -14.74 -8.62 -2.17
N PRO A 143 -14.90 -8.43 -0.85
CA PRO A 143 -14.44 -9.41 0.13
C PRO A 143 -15.26 -10.69 0.02
N LEU A 144 -14.60 -11.84 -0.02
CA LEU A 144 -15.27 -13.15 0.01
C LEU A 144 -15.79 -13.46 1.42
N SER A 145 -16.65 -14.48 1.53
CA SER A 145 -17.19 -14.90 2.83
C SER A 145 -16.10 -15.29 3.83
N GLU A 146 -14.97 -15.79 3.33
CA GLU A 146 -13.81 -16.20 4.11
C GLU A 146 -13.05 -15.01 4.72
N ALA A 147 -13.24 -13.79 4.22
CA ALA A 147 -12.64 -12.57 4.76
C ALA A 147 -13.25 -12.18 6.12
N ALA A 148 -14.52 -12.49 6.37
CA ALA A 148 -15.14 -12.33 7.67
C ALA A 148 -16.23 -13.40 7.86
N PRO A 149 -15.85 -14.63 8.24
CA PRO A 149 -16.78 -15.76 8.24
C PRO A 149 -17.85 -15.65 9.34
N THR A 150 -17.46 -15.12 10.51
CA THR A 150 -18.29 -15.13 11.73
C THR A 150 -18.23 -13.83 12.52
N GLU A 151 -17.15 -13.07 12.40
CA GLU A 151 -16.93 -11.82 13.14
C GLU A 151 -16.18 -10.82 12.26
N ASN A 152 -16.21 -9.55 12.65
CA ASN A 152 -15.54 -8.48 11.94
C ASN A 152 -14.02 -8.69 11.95
N ARG A 153 -13.37 -8.39 10.82
CA ARG A 153 -11.91 -8.41 10.68
C ARG A 153 -11.41 -7.15 10.02
N ASN A 154 -10.23 -6.69 10.42
CA ASN A 154 -9.60 -5.51 9.85
C ASN A 154 -8.54 -5.95 8.83
N TYR A 155 -8.57 -5.29 7.68
CA TYR A 155 -7.61 -5.48 6.60
C TYR A 155 -6.96 -4.16 6.24
N ASP A 156 -5.68 -4.22 5.93
CA ASP A 156 -4.93 -3.09 5.38
C ASP A 156 -4.84 -3.29 3.85
N ILE A 157 -5.45 -2.37 3.09
CA ILE A 157 -5.48 -2.35 1.63
C ILE A 157 -4.33 -1.47 1.15
N GLY A 158 -3.27 -2.09 0.64
CA GLY A 158 -2.11 -1.41 0.09
C GLY A 158 -1.64 -2.03 -1.22
N GLY A 159 -0.34 -1.94 -1.46
CA GLY A 159 0.24 -2.46 -2.69
C GLY A 159 1.51 -1.75 -3.11
N SER A 160 1.87 -1.91 -4.37
CA SER A 160 2.92 -1.14 -5.02
C SER A 160 2.40 -0.47 -6.28
N PHE A 161 2.93 0.71 -6.54
CA PHE A 161 2.74 1.49 -7.76
C PHE A 161 4.07 1.53 -8.50
N SER A 162 4.09 1.22 -9.79
CA SER A 162 5.30 1.32 -10.60
C SER A 162 5.06 2.07 -11.90
N TYR A 163 6.10 2.74 -12.40
CA TYR A 163 6.05 3.52 -13.63
C TYR A 163 7.45 3.70 -14.21
N VAL A 164 7.51 4.12 -15.46
CA VAL A 164 8.75 4.53 -16.14
C VAL A 164 8.79 6.04 -16.26
N SER A 165 9.85 6.66 -15.74
CA SER A 165 10.19 8.08 -15.90
C SER A 165 11.64 8.18 -16.40
N SER A 166 11.90 9.03 -17.39
CA SER A 166 13.24 9.22 -17.99
C SER A 166 13.99 7.94 -18.41
N GLY A 167 13.28 6.82 -18.62
CA GLY A 167 13.84 5.53 -18.99
C GLY A 167 14.13 4.57 -17.83
N GLU A 168 13.96 5.02 -16.58
CA GLU A 168 14.09 4.21 -15.37
C GLU A 168 12.72 3.68 -14.89
N ASN A 169 12.69 2.46 -14.35
CA ASN A 169 11.50 1.90 -13.72
C ASN A 169 11.53 2.17 -12.21
N ILE A 170 10.59 2.98 -11.74
CA ILE A 170 10.43 3.38 -10.35
C ILE A 170 9.28 2.58 -9.74
N THR A 171 9.48 2.03 -8.54
CA THR A 171 8.44 1.31 -7.79
C THR A 171 8.31 1.90 -6.38
N ILE A 172 7.09 2.30 -6.02
CA ILE A 172 6.76 2.97 -4.75
C ILE A 172 5.76 2.11 -3.98
N PRO A 173 6.00 1.78 -2.70
CA PRO A 173 4.99 1.15 -1.86
C PRO A 173 3.87 2.15 -1.53
N LEU A 174 2.62 1.72 -1.63
CA LEU A 174 1.48 2.54 -1.27
C LEU A 174 1.23 2.47 0.24
N LEU A 175 0.98 3.62 0.86
CA LEU A 175 0.51 3.67 2.25
C LEU A 175 -0.84 2.93 2.33
N PRO A 176 -0.96 1.91 3.19
CA PRO A 176 -2.18 1.14 3.25
C PRO A 176 -3.32 1.95 3.87
N THR A 177 -4.53 1.71 3.38
CA THR A 177 -5.77 2.20 4.00
C THR A 177 -6.49 1.04 4.68
N ARG A 178 -6.93 1.26 5.92
CA ARG A 178 -7.63 0.23 6.69
C ARG A 178 -9.11 0.16 6.34
N ILE A 179 -9.64 -1.06 6.25
CA ILE A 179 -11.07 -1.35 6.15
C ILE A 179 -11.48 -2.44 7.13
N THR A 180 -12.68 -2.32 7.70
CA THR A 180 -13.33 -3.39 8.46
C THR A 180 -14.18 -4.23 7.51
N VAL A 181 -14.01 -5.54 7.48
CA VAL A 181 -14.91 -6.46 6.78
C VAL A 181 -15.79 -7.14 7.82
N ALA A 182 -17.11 -7.06 7.65
CA ALA A 182 -18.09 -7.70 8.51
C ALA A 182 -18.81 -8.85 7.79
N PRO A 183 -19.22 -9.92 8.51
CA PRO A 183 -20.01 -10.99 7.92
C PRO A 183 -21.33 -10.46 7.36
N ASP A 184 -21.77 -11.00 6.23
CA ASP A 184 -23.11 -10.75 5.70
C ASP A 184 -24.17 -11.27 6.70
N PRO A 185 -25.06 -10.41 7.23
CA PRO A 185 -26.09 -10.82 8.19
C PRO A 185 -27.06 -11.88 7.64
N HIS A 186 -27.14 -12.08 6.33
CA HIS A 186 -27.97 -13.12 5.72
C HIS A 186 -27.37 -14.53 5.77
N SER A 187 -26.09 -14.70 6.18
CA SER A 187 -25.51 -16.02 6.43
C SER A 187 -25.91 -16.58 7.81
N SER A 188 -27.20 -16.56 8.13
CA SER A 188 -27.69 -17.35 9.25
C SER A 188 -27.72 -18.82 8.82
N SER A 189 -26.82 -19.64 9.35
CA SER A 189 -27.00 -21.08 9.34
C SER A 189 -28.25 -21.39 10.17
N THR A 190 -29.41 -21.32 9.52
CA THR A 190 -30.62 -21.93 10.08
C THR A 190 -30.42 -23.44 9.95
N THR A 191 -29.75 -24.03 10.94
CA THR A 191 -29.84 -25.46 11.21
C THR A 191 -31.28 -25.72 11.61
N PHE A 192 -32.16 -25.94 10.63
CA PHE A 192 -33.44 -26.57 10.86
C PHE A 192 -33.14 -27.98 11.34
N GLY A 193 -33.17 -28.17 12.66
CA GLY A 193 -33.12 -29.49 13.28
C GLY A 193 -34.22 -30.35 12.67
N ARG A 194 -33.84 -31.26 11.77
CA ARG A 194 -34.70 -32.35 11.33
C ARG A 194 -34.82 -33.35 12.46
N SER A 195 -36.05 -33.47 12.94
CA SER A 195 -36.71 -34.67 13.49
C SER A 195 -36.09 -35.36 14.70
N LEU A 196 -36.91 -35.63 15.73
CA LEU A 196 -37.83 -36.79 15.72
C LEU A 196 -39.18 -36.39 16.32
#